data_AF-A0A419G5B8-F1
#
_entry.id   AF-A0A419G5B8-F1
#
_cell.length_a   1.000
_cell.length_b   1.000
_cell.length_c   1.000
_cell.angle_alpha   90.00
_cell.angle_beta   90.00
_cell.angle_gamma   90.00
#
_symmetry.space_group_name_H-M   'P 1'
#
loop_
_entity.id
_entity.type
_entity.pdbx_description
1 polymer ?
#
loop_
_entity_poly.entity_id
_entity_poly.type
_entity_poly.pdbx_seq_one_letter_code
_entity_poly.pdbx_strand_id
1 'polypeptide(L)'
;MDWSVIKRARKEDFIEKPGHRGVLFIWAVVIVAAGGLLFAGYAWAQKSVALVVDGQEKEIHTFAGTVGDVLAGQGVILGEKDEVFPDPAAPVENGIVVVINRAAPVNITVDGHEFPAPTCRYKVGEVLAEYGVNLGPADEVSPAPDTEVVAGMEIVVTRVNTATEYKDVPVAYVTRRNYTTELSLGAMQVVRGGENGVKRQWWQVTYRDGREVERSLTKQEVLKPPVDRILRVGSEPVVSRGGEPLRYTRVLEMLATAYTYTGNNTASGKPPRVGVAAVDTRVIPMYTRLYVEGYGYAVALDRGGAIKGNRIDLFYETGTEARRWGVRKVKVYILE
;
A
#
# COMPACT_ATOMS: atom_id res chain seq x y z
N MET A 1 86.62 122.14 22.11
CA MET A 1 86.70 121.67 20.71
C MET A 1 87.01 120.20 20.72
N ASP A 2 86.01 119.43 20.30
CA ASP A 2 86.06 118.35 19.32
C ASP A 2 87.05 117.17 19.38
N TRP A 3 86.41 115.99 19.56
CA TRP A 3 86.60 114.61 19.09
C TRP A 3 87.97 114.04 18.68
N SER A 4 88.28 112.88 19.26
CA SER A 4 88.20 111.59 18.55
C SER A 4 88.50 110.41 19.48
N VAL A 5 87.78 109.28 19.32
CA VAL A 5 88.25 107.87 19.35
C VAL A 5 87.09 106.91 19.70
N ILE A 6 87.05 105.82 18.93
CA ILE A 6 86.03 104.80 18.75
C ILE A 6 86.25 103.57 19.69
N LYS A 7 85.15 102.84 19.98
CA LYS A 7 84.98 101.42 20.41
C LYS A 7 85.17 101.02 21.89
N ARG A 8 84.13 100.40 22.46
CA ARG A 8 84.15 98.94 22.78
C ARG A 8 82.76 98.36 23.03
N ALA A 9 82.46 97.26 22.33
CA ALA A 9 81.31 96.41 22.61
C ALA A 9 81.41 95.79 24.01
N ARG A 10 80.27 95.73 24.72
CA ARG A 10 80.14 95.17 26.06
C ARG A 10 80.28 93.65 25.99
N LYS A 11 81.19 93.11 26.79
CA LYS A 11 81.51 91.68 26.89
C LYS A 11 80.54 91.02 27.88
N GLU A 12 79.94 89.91 27.45
CA GLU A 12 79.62 88.70 28.23
C GLU A 12 78.26 88.60 28.93
N ASP A 13 77.24 88.26 28.13
CA ASP A 13 76.13 87.40 28.55
C ASP A 13 76.66 85.96 28.68
N PHE A 14 77.20 85.60 29.84
CA PHE A 14 77.56 84.22 30.15
C PHE A 14 76.28 83.42 30.40
N ILE A 15 75.81 82.70 29.39
CA ILE A 15 74.88 81.59 29.58
C ILE A 15 75.63 80.53 30.41
N GLU A 16 75.29 80.39 31.68
CA GLU A 16 75.76 79.28 32.52
C GLU A 16 75.44 77.96 31.79
N LYS A 17 76.48 77.24 31.35
CA LYS A 17 76.30 75.89 30.83
C LYS A 17 75.89 74.99 31.99
N PRO A 18 74.72 74.33 31.95
CA PRO A 18 74.27 73.50 33.06
C PRO A 18 75.30 72.39 33.33
N GLY A 19 75.70 72.22 34.60
CA GLY A 19 76.64 71.19 35.00
C GLY A 19 76.15 69.80 34.61
N HIS A 20 77.06 68.88 34.26
CA HIS A 20 76.73 67.54 33.73
C HIS A 20 75.70 66.77 34.57
N ARG A 21 75.64 67.00 35.90
CA ARG A 21 74.64 66.41 36.80
C ARG A 21 73.20 66.90 36.57
N GLY A 22 73.02 68.18 36.21
CA GLY A 22 71.70 68.74 35.88
C GLY A 22 71.18 68.25 34.53
N VAL A 23 72.08 68.08 33.55
CA VAL A 23 71.75 67.50 32.23
C VAL A 23 71.33 66.03 32.37
N LEU A 24 72.06 65.23 33.17
CA LEU A 24 71.71 63.84 33.46
C LEU A 24 70.36 63.71 34.19
N PHE A 25 70.05 64.61 35.11
CA PHE A 25 68.75 64.62 35.81
C PHE A 25 67.58 64.94 34.85
N ILE A 26 67.76 65.92 33.95
CA ILE A 26 66.76 66.23 32.91
C ILE A 26 66.53 65.03 31.99
N TRP A 27 67.60 64.37 31.54
CA TRP A 27 67.47 63.14 30.73
C TRP A 27 66.79 62.00 31.48
N ALA A 28 67.07 61.82 32.77
CA ALA A 28 66.38 60.82 33.59
C ALA A 28 64.86 61.10 33.70
N VAL A 29 64.47 62.36 33.91
CA VAL A 29 63.05 62.76 33.94
C VAL A 29 62.39 62.56 32.58
N VAL A 30 63.07 62.90 31.47
CA VAL A 30 62.55 62.70 30.11
C VAL A 30 62.37 61.21 29.80
N ILE A 31 63.32 60.35 30.19
CA ILE A 31 63.22 58.90 29.98
C ILE A 31 62.07 58.31 30.80
N VAL A 32 61.91 58.71 32.06
CA VAL A 32 60.80 58.26 32.91
C VAL A 32 59.46 58.75 32.36
N ALA A 33 59.37 60.00 31.89
CA ALA A 33 58.15 60.53 31.27
C ALA A 33 57.82 59.83 29.94
N ALA A 34 58.82 59.59 29.08
CA ALA A 34 58.67 58.84 27.84
C ALA A 34 58.26 57.39 28.10
N GLY A 35 58.87 56.74 29.09
CA GLY A 35 58.49 55.40 29.54
C GLY A 35 57.07 55.35 30.10
N GLY A 36 56.66 56.36 30.87
CA GLY A 36 55.30 56.49 31.39
C GLY A 36 54.26 56.69 30.27
N LEU A 37 54.56 57.51 29.26
CA LEU A 37 53.70 57.71 28.09
C LEU A 37 53.60 56.45 27.24
N LEU A 38 54.71 55.73 27.02
CA LEU A 38 54.73 54.46 26.32
C LEU A 38 53.93 53.39 27.08
N PHE A 39 54.10 53.31 28.40
CA PHE A 39 53.36 52.38 29.25
C PHE A 39 51.86 52.70 29.29
N ALA A 40 51.50 53.98 29.43
CA ALA A 40 50.10 54.42 29.38
C ALA A 40 49.47 54.15 28.01
N GLY A 41 50.20 54.40 26.92
CA GLY A 41 49.76 54.05 25.56
C GLY A 41 49.58 52.55 25.36
N TYR A 42 50.49 51.74 25.89
CA TYR A 42 50.40 50.27 25.86
C TYR A 42 49.18 49.76 26.64
N ALA A 43 48.99 50.25 27.88
CA ALA A 43 47.85 49.87 28.72
C ALA A 43 46.51 50.32 28.13
N TRP A 44 46.47 51.49 27.48
CA TRP A 44 45.24 52.02 26.84
C TRP A 44 44.90 51.27 25.54
N ALA A 45 45.90 50.78 24.81
CA ALA A 45 45.70 49.99 23.59
C ALA A 45 45.20 48.56 23.88
N GLN A 46 45.44 48.05 25.09
CA GLN A 46 44.98 46.72 25.51
C GLN A 46 43.50 46.77 25.88
N LYS A 47 42.69 45.92 25.24
CA LYS A 47 41.25 45.84 25.44
C LYS A 47 40.90 44.54 26.16
N SER A 48 40.00 44.59 27.13
CA SER A 48 39.30 43.42 27.67
C SER A 48 38.09 43.10 26.81
N VAL A 49 37.93 41.84 26.43
CA VAL A 49 36.81 41.34 25.65
C VAL A 49 36.25 40.12 26.38
N ALA A 50 34.93 40.03 26.52
CA ALA A 50 34.26 38.83 27.02
C ALA A 50 33.89 37.95 25.84
N LEU A 51 34.52 36.79 25.71
CA LEU A 51 34.22 35.81 24.68
C LEU A 51 33.30 34.75 25.25
N VAL A 52 32.07 34.67 24.75
CA VAL A 52 31.08 33.67 25.14
C VAL A 52 30.98 32.62 24.04
N VAL A 53 31.41 31.39 24.32
CA VAL A 53 31.31 30.25 23.38
C VAL A 53 30.38 29.22 23.99
N ASP A 54 29.26 28.94 23.33
CA ASP A 54 28.25 27.97 23.79
C ASP A 54 27.83 28.21 25.27
N GLY A 55 27.68 29.49 25.63
CA GLY A 55 27.30 29.94 26.98
C GLY A 55 28.43 29.98 28.01
N GLN A 56 29.65 29.56 27.66
CA GLN A 56 30.82 29.69 28.53
C GLN A 56 31.54 31.01 28.28
N GLU A 57 31.57 31.87 29.30
CA GLU A 57 32.24 33.16 29.25
C GLU A 57 33.73 33.04 29.60
N LYS A 58 34.57 33.66 28.77
CA LYS A 58 36.01 33.76 28.96
C LYS A 58 36.45 35.21 28.71
N GLU A 59 37.01 35.84 29.73
CA GLU A 59 37.66 37.14 29.54
C GLU A 59 39.01 36.95 28.83
N ILE A 60 39.24 37.76 27.80
CA ILE A 60 40.48 37.80 27.05
C ILE A 60 40.98 39.23 26.92
N HIS A 61 42.29 39.39 26.96
CA HIS A 61 42.92 40.68 26.68
C HIS A 61 43.58 40.66 25.31
N THR A 62 43.33 41.69 24.52
CA THR A 62 43.74 41.72 23.11
C THR A 62 43.99 43.14 22.62
N PHE A 63 44.84 43.27 21.61
CA PHE A 63 45.09 44.50 20.85
C PHE A 63 44.36 44.50 19.49
N ALA A 64 43.56 43.46 19.23
CA ALA A 64 42.81 43.29 17.98
C ALA A 64 41.94 44.51 17.64
N GLY A 65 41.86 44.81 16.35
CA GLY A 65 41.03 45.87 15.80
C GLY A 65 39.57 45.43 15.64
N THR A 66 39.35 44.19 15.23
CA THR A 66 38.03 43.64 14.87
C THR A 66 37.71 42.34 15.60
N VAL A 67 36.42 41.98 15.66
CA VAL A 67 35.96 40.73 16.27
C VAL A 67 36.63 39.53 15.58
N GLY A 68 36.77 39.54 14.26
CA GLY A 68 37.44 38.49 13.49
C GLY A 68 38.91 38.30 13.90
N ASP A 69 39.63 39.39 14.14
CA ASP A 69 41.02 39.33 14.61
C ASP A 69 41.12 38.74 16.03
N VAL A 70 40.13 39.04 16.89
CA VAL A 70 40.03 38.45 18.23
C VAL A 70 39.86 36.93 18.14
N LEU A 71 38.97 36.47 17.27
CA LEU A 71 38.72 35.05 17.04
C LEU A 71 39.96 34.33 16.49
N ALA A 72 40.59 34.91 15.45
CA ALA A 72 41.81 34.37 14.86
C ALA A 72 42.95 34.29 15.89
N GLY A 73 43.12 35.33 16.71
CA GLY A 73 44.13 35.38 17.78
C GLY A 73 43.89 34.35 18.90
N GLN A 74 42.65 33.93 19.11
CA GLN A 74 42.30 32.83 20.03
C GLN A 74 42.31 31.44 19.37
N GLY A 75 42.61 31.35 18.07
CA GLY A 75 42.58 30.09 17.32
C GLY A 75 41.17 29.54 17.11
N VAL A 76 40.15 30.39 17.18
CA VAL A 76 38.75 30.00 16.97
C VAL A 76 38.46 29.98 15.47
N ILE A 77 38.26 28.78 14.93
CA ILE A 77 37.82 28.58 13.54
C ILE A 77 36.30 28.47 13.53
N LEU A 78 35.63 29.32 12.75
CA LEU A 78 34.18 29.30 12.58
C LEU A 78 33.78 28.28 11.52
N GLY A 79 32.73 27.51 11.80
CA GLY A 79 32.03 26.72 10.81
C GLY A 79 31.21 27.60 9.86
N GLU A 80 30.81 27.03 8.72
CA GLU A 80 30.03 27.76 7.69
C GLU A 80 28.71 28.34 8.22
N LYS A 81 28.14 27.70 9.24
CA LYS A 81 26.82 28.01 9.82
C LYS A 81 26.90 28.55 11.25
N ASP A 82 28.11 28.74 11.77
CA ASP A 82 28.28 29.36 13.09
C ASP A 82 27.90 30.84 13.01
N GLU A 83 27.19 31.33 14.02
CA GLU A 83 26.80 32.74 14.12
C GLU A 83 27.66 33.44 15.16
N VAL A 84 28.20 34.61 14.81
CA VAL A 84 28.99 35.45 15.72
C VAL A 84 28.32 36.80 15.87
N PHE A 85 28.17 37.24 17.11
CA PHE A 85 27.63 38.56 17.43
C PHE A 85 28.56 39.30 18.40
N PRO A 86 28.96 40.55 18.10
CA PRO A 86 28.74 41.30 16.85
C PRO A 86 29.44 40.67 15.64
N ASP A 87 29.13 41.18 14.44
CA ASP A 87 29.71 40.71 13.18
C ASP A 87 31.25 40.65 13.23
N PRO A 88 31.92 39.67 12.60
CA PRO A 88 33.37 39.57 12.58
C PRO A 88 34.11 40.84 12.12
N ALA A 89 33.51 41.68 11.27
CA ALA A 89 34.09 42.94 10.83
C ALA A 89 33.88 44.11 11.82
N ALA A 90 33.10 43.91 12.89
CA ALA A 90 32.82 44.95 13.87
C ALA A 90 34.08 45.36 14.65
N PRO A 91 34.25 46.67 14.94
CA PRO A 91 35.37 47.13 15.73
C PRO A 91 35.27 46.64 17.18
N VAL A 92 36.41 46.32 17.78
CA VAL A 92 36.50 45.86 19.17
C VAL A 92 36.77 47.04 20.08
N GLU A 93 35.89 47.21 21.07
CA GLU A 93 36.01 48.19 22.15
C GLU A 93 36.26 47.48 23.49
N ASN A 94 36.75 48.23 24.48
CA ASN A 94 36.98 47.68 25.82
C ASN A 94 35.64 47.31 26.48
N GLY A 95 35.53 46.07 26.96
CA GLY A 95 34.32 45.53 27.56
C GLY A 95 33.28 44.98 26.58
N ILE A 96 33.60 44.88 25.28
CA ILE A 96 32.70 44.27 24.30
C ILE A 96 32.49 42.78 24.60
N VAL A 97 31.25 42.32 24.45
CA VAL A 97 30.88 40.91 24.56
C VAL A 97 30.76 40.33 23.16
N VAL A 98 31.56 39.31 22.87
CA VAL A 98 31.51 38.55 21.62
C VAL A 98 30.89 37.20 21.93
N VAL A 99 29.72 36.94 21.36
CA VAL A 99 28.98 35.67 21.50
C VAL A 99 29.17 34.85 20.23
N ILE A 100 29.55 33.60 20.39
CA ILE A 100 29.64 32.59 19.32
C ILE A 100 28.59 31.52 19.60
N ASN A 101 27.66 31.39 18.67
CA ASN A 101 26.71 30.29 18.63
C ASN A 101 27.22 29.26 17.63
N ARG A 102 27.62 28.09 18.11
CA ARG A 102 28.02 26.99 17.23
C ARG A 102 26.80 26.34 16.61
N ALA A 103 26.89 26.05 15.32
CA ALA A 103 25.87 25.30 14.62
C ALA A 103 25.77 23.88 15.19
N ALA A 104 24.59 23.50 15.65
CA ALA A 104 24.33 22.15 16.12
C ALA A 104 24.44 21.17 14.94
N PRO A 105 25.25 20.10 15.05
CA PRO A 105 25.35 19.10 14.00
C PRO A 105 24.08 18.24 14.02
N VAL A 106 23.26 18.33 12.96
CA VAL A 106 22.08 17.48 12.79
C VAL A 106 22.08 16.85 11.41
N ASN A 107 21.35 15.74 11.26
CA ASN A 107 21.15 15.09 9.96
C ASN A 107 19.69 15.20 9.55
N ILE A 108 19.43 15.44 8.27
CA ILE A 108 18.09 15.41 7.70
C ILE A 108 18.00 14.20 6.75
N THR A 109 16.97 13.39 6.95
CA THR A 109 16.58 12.28 6.07
C THR A 109 15.25 12.63 5.42
N VAL A 110 15.26 12.83 4.10
CA VAL A 110 14.07 13.17 3.31
C VAL A 110 14.15 12.56 1.91
N ASP A 111 13.03 12.06 1.40
CA ASP A 111 12.94 11.47 0.05
C ASP A 111 13.95 10.32 -0.19
N GLY A 112 14.32 9.61 0.88
CA GLY A 112 15.32 8.52 0.86
C GLY A 112 16.78 8.99 0.84
N HIS A 113 17.04 10.29 0.97
CA HIS A 113 18.37 10.88 1.03
C HIS A 113 18.67 11.44 2.42
N GLU A 114 19.82 11.06 2.97
CA GLU A 114 20.34 11.60 4.24
C GLU A 114 21.51 12.54 3.95
N PHE A 115 21.53 13.71 4.61
CA PHE A 115 22.63 14.66 4.53
C PHE A 115 22.84 15.45 5.83
N PRO A 116 24.09 15.88 6.12
CA PRO A 116 24.37 16.71 7.28
C PRO A 116 23.84 18.14 7.08
N ALA A 117 23.22 18.67 8.12
CA ALA A 117 22.50 19.93 8.11
C ALA A 117 22.83 20.82 9.34
N PRO A 118 24.10 21.21 9.55
CA PRO A 118 24.47 22.03 10.70
C PRO A 118 23.70 23.36 10.76
N THR A 119 23.11 23.68 11.91
CA THR A 119 22.20 24.83 12.03
C THR A 119 22.29 25.54 13.38
N CYS A 120 22.07 26.87 13.37
CA CYS A 120 21.87 27.68 14.58
C CYS A 120 20.38 27.90 14.90
N ARG A 121 19.46 27.26 14.16
CA ARG A 121 18.01 27.36 14.42
C ARG A 121 17.62 26.55 15.64
N TYR A 122 16.59 27.03 16.34
CA TYR A 122 16.15 26.42 17.59
C TYR A 122 15.13 25.31 17.37
N LYS A 123 14.36 25.32 16.28
CA LYS A 123 13.27 24.38 16.05
C LYS A 123 13.45 23.54 14.79
N VAL A 124 13.06 22.27 14.84
CA VAL A 124 13.14 21.33 13.70
C VAL A 124 12.52 21.90 12.42
N GLY A 125 11.34 22.53 12.51
CA GLY A 125 10.67 23.11 11.34
C GLY A 125 11.44 24.27 10.70
N GLU A 126 12.19 25.04 11.49
CA GLU A 126 13.05 26.11 11.00
C GLU A 126 14.29 25.56 10.31
N VAL A 127 14.86 24.46 10.83
CA VAL A 127 15.97 23.75 10.19
C VAL A 127 15.54 23.23 8.83
N LEU A 128 14.38 22.57 8.75
CA LEU A 128 13.85 22.07 7.48
C LEU A 128 13.65 23.20 6.46
N ALA A 129 13.10 24.33 6.89
CA ALA A 129 12.92 25.51 6.03
C ALA A 129 14.26 26.12 5.58
N GLU A 130 15.27 26.18 6.46
CA GLU A 130 16.62 26.66 6.13
C GLU A 130 17.26 25.84 5.00
N TYR A 131 17.05 24.53 5.00
CA TYR A 131 17.54 23.60 3.98
C TYR A 131 16.59 23.42 2.79
N GLY A 132 15.53 24.22 2.69
CA GLY A 132 14.59 24.20 1.57
C GLY A 132 13.65 22.98 1.53
N VAL A 133 13.54 22.25 2.65
CA VAL A 133 12.64 21.12 2.78
C VAL A 133 11.24 21.63 3.12
N ASN A 134 10.43 21.83 2.07
CA ASN A 134 9.03 22.21 2.22
C ASN A 134 8.16 21.00 2.59
N LEU A 135 7.37 21.11 3.65
CA LEU A 135 6.47 20.06 4.12
C LEU A 135 5.11 20.18 3.43
N GLY A 136 4.61 19.04 2.94
CA GLY A 136 3.22 18.90 2.53
C GLY A 136 2.27 18.90 3.73
N PRO A 137 0.95 19.12 3.51
CA PRO A 137 -0.03 19.21 4.59
C PRO A 137 -0.21 17.92 5.39
N ALA A 138 0.18 16.77 4.83
CA ALA A 138 0.08 15.46 5.46
C ALA A 138 1.44 14.86 5.82
N ASP A 139 2.56 15.52 5.45
CA ASP A 139 3.89 14.98 5.70
C ASP A 139 4.14 14.84 7.21
N GLU A 140 4.80 13.74 7.57
CA GLU A 140 5.14 13.44 8.96
C GLU A 140 6.62 13.78 9.19
N VAL A 141 6.92 14.48 10.29
CA VAL A 141 8.30 14.81 10.69
C VAL A 141 8.57 14.24 12.07
N SER A 142 9.72 13.58 12.21
CA SER A 142 10.20 13.06 13.49
C SER A 142 11.64 13.52 13.74
N PRO A 143 11.93 14.24 14.84
CA PRO A 143 11.01 14.80 15.82
C PRO A 143 10.02 15.84 15.26
N ALA A 144 9.02 16.23 16.04
CA ALA A 144 7.98 17.17 15.59
C ALA A 144 8.58 18.55 15.21
N PRO A 145 8.00 19.30 14.26
CA PRO A 145 8.56 20.58 13.79
C PRO A 145 8.77 21.66 14.85
N ASP A 146 8.05 21.59 15.97
CA ASP A 146 8.16 22.49 17.11
C ASP A 146 9.17 22.05 18.17
N THR A 147 9.76 20.87 18.00
CA THR A 147 10.78 20.31 18.91
C THR A 147 12.06 21.12 18.82
N GLU A 148 12.69 21.35 19.97
CA GLU A 148 13.97 22.05 20.07
C GLU A 148 15.11 21.22 19.50
N VAL A 149 16.02 21.86 18.77
CA VAL A 149 17.17 21.23 18.13
C VAL A 149 18.26 20.94 19.16
N VAL A 150 18.81 19.73 19.10
CA VAL A 150 19.95 19.30 19.93
C VAL A 150 21.06 18.73 19.03
N ALA A 151 22.31 18.82 19.50
CA ALA A 151 23.44 18.27 18.79
C ALA A 151 23.30 16.75 18.60
N GLY A 152 23.58 16.27 17.39
CA GLY A 152 23.44 14.87 16.97
C GLY A 152 22.01 14.44 16.65
N MET A 153 21.06 15.36 16.59
CA MET A 153 19.67 15.04 16.26
C MET A 153 19.53 14.54 14.81
N GLU A 154 18.74 13.50 14.62
CA GLU A 154 18.31 13.00 13.32
C GLU A 154 16.88 13.45 13.07
N ILE A 155 16.66 14.17 11.97
CA ILE A 155 15.36 14.69 11.54
C ILE A 155 14.92 13.89 10.33
N VAL A 156 13.86 13.11 10.49
CA VAL A 156 13.29 12.27 9.42
C VAL A 156 11.99 12.87 8.94
N VAL A 157 11.90 13.11 7.63
CA VAL A 157 10.69 13.56 6.94
C VAL A 157 10.14 12.40 6.12
N THR A 158 8.93 11.96 6.46
CA THR A 158 8.17 10.95 5.72
C THR A 158 7.14 11.64 4.84
N ARG A 159 7.23 11.44 3.52
CA ARG A 159 6.25 12.01 2.58
C ARG A 159 4.96 11.22 2.62
N VAL A 160 3.85 11.88 2.94
CA VAL A 160 2.54 11.24 2.99
C VAL A 160 1.64 11.79 1.90
N ASN A 161 1.25 10.91 0.98
CA ASN A 161 0.38 11.25 -0.13
C ASN A 161 -0.82 10.34 -0.17
N THR A 162 -1.98 10.87 -0.54
CA THR A 162 -3.21 10.08 -0.73
C THR A 162 -3.68 10.21 -2.17
N ALA A 163 -3.93 9.07 -2.82
CA ALA A 163 -4.42 9.02 -4.19
C ALA A 163 -5.79 8.32 -4.25
N THR A 164 -6.62 8.74 -5.21
CA THR A 164 -7.83 8.00 -5.57
C THR A 164 -7.53 7.13 -6.78
N GLU A 165 -7.60 5.82 -6.61
CA GLU A 165 -7.40 4.84 -7.66
C GLU A 165 -8.70 4.12 -7.97
N TYR A 166 -8.81 3.57 -9.18
CA TYR A 166 -9.95 2.74 -9.53
C TYR A 166 -9.50 1.39 -10.10
N LYS A 167 -10.30 0.37 -9.86
CA LYS A 167 -10.12 -0.96 -10.41
C LYS A 167 -11.44 -1.52 -10.90
N ASP A 168 -11.45 -1.99 -12.13
CA ASP A 168 -12.57 -2.72 -12.70
C ASP A 168 -12.43 -4.21 -12.35
N VAL A 169 -13.47 -4.75 -11.71
CA VAL A 169 -13.50 -6.14 -11.27
C VAL A 169 -14.75 -6.85 -11.81
N PRO A 170 -14.64 -8.13 -12.20
CA PRO A 170 -15.77 -8.88 -12.72
C PRO A 170 -16.82 -9.14 -11.64
N VAL A 171 -18.09 -9.08 -12.02
CA VAL A 171 -19.22 -9.54 -11.21
C VAL A 171 -19.70 -10.85 -11.78
N ALA A 172 -19.53 -11.95 -11.03
CA ALA A 172 -19.92 -13.27 -11.50
C ALA A 172 -21.43 -13.33 -11.77
N TYR A 173 -21.83 -13.95 -12.88
CA TYR A 173 -23.23 -14.31 -13.11
C TYR A 173 -23.62 -15.55 -12.28
N VAL A 174 -24.91 -15.73 -12.04
CA VAL A 174 -25.42 -16.96 -11.44
C VAL A 174 -26.08 -17.86 -12.48
N THR A 175 -26.08 -19.17 -12.22
CA THR A 175 -26.78 -20.14 -13.07
C THR A 175 -28.16 -20.42 -12.50
N ARG A 176 -29.20 -20.03 -13.24
CA ARG A 176 -30.60 -20.32 -12.94
C ARG A 176 -31.02 -21.59 -13.67
N ARG A 177 -31.54 -22.58 -12.92
CA ARG A 177 -32.08 -23.82 -13.49
C ARG A 177 -33.59 -23.75 -13.55
N ASN A 178 -34.15 -23.92 -14.73
CA ASN A 178 -35.58 -24.01 -14.98
C ASN A 178 -35.91 -25.47 -15.34
N TYR A 179 -36.67 -26.15 -14.50
CA TYR A 179 -37.01 -27.56 -14.68
C TYR A 179 -38.17 -27.72 -15.66
N THR A 180 -38.10 -28.72 -16.54
CA THR A 180 -39.14 -28.98 -17.56
C THR A 180 -39.33 -30.47 -17.81
N THR A 181 -40.51 -30.85 -18.31
CA THR A 181 -40.83 -32.22 -18.75
C THR A 181 -40.57 -32.45 -20.25
N GLU A 182 -40.24 -31.39 -21.00
CA GLU A 182 -39.87 -31.49 -22.43
C GLU A 182 -38.50 -32.13 -22.65
N LEU A 183 -37.65 -32.11 -21.62
CA LEU A 183 -36.33 -32.73 -21.63
C LEU A 183 -36.36 -33.99 -20.79
N SER A 184 -35.64 -35.01 -21.23
CA SER A 184 -35.43 -36.24 -20.46
C SER A 184 -34.67 -35.95 -19.16
N LEU A 185 -34.95 -36.74 -18.13
CA LEU A 185 -34.38 -36.58 -16.79
C LEU A 185 -32.87 -36.36 -16.83
N GLY A 186 -32.41 -35.26 -16.24
CA GLY A 186 -30.99 -34.90 -16.16
C GLY A 186 -30.39 -34.32 -17.44
N ALA A 187 -31.10 -34.37 -18.58
CA ALA A 187 -30.68 -33.64 -19.78
C ALA A 187 -30.72 -32.14 -19.50
N MET A 188 -29.67 -31.44 -19.96
CA MET A 188 -29.55 -30.00 -19.78
C MET A 188 -29.44 -29.31 -21.13
N GLN A 189 -30.18 -28.22 -21.29
CA GLN A 189 -30.08 -27.33 -22.44
C GLN A 189 -29.76 -25.92 -21.97
N VAL A 190 -28.74 -25.30 -22.56
CA VAL A 190 -28.46 -23.88 -22.32
C VAL A 190 -29.48 -23.05 -23.08
N VAL A 191 -30.40 -22.40 -22.37
CA VAL A 191 -31.38 -21.47 -22.96
C VAL A 191 -30.72 -20.13 -23.22
N ARG A 192 -29.88 -19.68 -22.27
CA ARG A 192 -29.11 -18.45 -22.38
C ARG A 192 -27.74 -18.62 -21.74
N GLY A 193 -26.70 -18.19 -22.43
CA GLY A 193 -25.35 -18.10 -21.87
C GLY A 193 -25.30 -17.14 -20.69
N GLY A 194 -24.33 -17.34 -19.78
CA GLY A 194 -24.04 -16.39 -18.72
C GLY A 194 -22.88 -15.49 -19.12
N GLU A 195 -22.97 -14.21 -18.75
CA GLU A 195 -21.90 -13.25 -18.96
C GLU A 195 -21.61 -12.51 -17.67
N ASN A 196 -20.33 -12.40 -17.30
CA ASN A 196 -19.93 -11.63 -16.13
C ASN A 196 -20.24 -10.16 -16.36
N GLY A 197 -20.73 -9.51 -15.31
CA GLY A 197 -20.81 -8.07 -15.24
C GLY A 197 -19.44 -7.46 -14.94
N VAL A 198 -19.41 -6.14 -14.86
CA VAL A 198 -18.24 -5.35 -14.47
C VAL A 198 -18.68 -4.32 -13.44
N LYS A 199 -17.96 -4.25 -12.32
CA LYS A 199 -18.10 -3.14 -11.38
C LYS A 199 -16.77 -2.40 -11.23
N ARG A 200 -16.85 -1.08 -11.10
CA ARG A 200 -15.72 -0.23 -10.77
C ARG A 200 -15.68 0.00 -9.28
N GLN A 201 -14.50 -0.14 -8.70
CA GLN A 201 -14.21 0.14 -7.30
C GLN A 201 -13.25 1.31 -7.22
N TRP A 202 -13.60 2.36 -6.48
CA TRP A 202 -12.72 3.48 -6.17
C TRP A 202 -12.10 3.24 -4.79
N TRP A 203 -10.78 3.35 -4.73
CA TRP A 203 -9.96 3.16 -3.55
C TRP A 203 -9.29 4.48 -3.20
N GLN A 204 -9.31 4.85 -1.94
CA GLN A 204 -8.40 5.84 -1.39
C GLN A 204 -7.16 5.10 -0.88
N VAL A 205 -6.00 5.42 -1.45
CA VAL A 205 -4.73 4.73 -1.18
C VAL A 205 -3.76 5.73 -0.55
N THR A 206 -3.22 5.40 0.63
CA THR A 206 -2.26 6.20 1.36
C THR A 206 -0.86 5.65 1.13
N TYR A 207 0.05 6.54 0.76
CA TYR A 207 1.45 6.26 0.48
C TYR A 207 2.34 6.95 1.50
N ARG A 208 3.34 6.22 2.02
CA ARG A 208 4.46 6.77 2.81
C ARG A 208 5.76 6.51 2.06
N ASP A 209 6.49 7.56 1.72
CA ASP A 209 7.71 7.50 0.89
C ASP A 209 7.52 6.68 -0.40
N GLY A 210 6.36 6.87 -1.04
CA GLY A 210 5.98 6.17 -2.27
C GLY A 210 5.55 4.71 -2.10
N ARG A 211 5.50 4.17 -0.88
CA ARG A 211 5.02 2.81 -0.59
C ARG A 211 3.57 2.83 -0.09
N GLU A 212 2.70 2.00 -0.69
CA GLU A 212 1.32 1.80 -0.24
C GLU A 212 1.33 1.22 1.18
N VAL A 213 0.75 1.94 2.14
CA VAL A 213 0.61 1.49 3.53
C VAL A 213 -0.83 1.17 3.90
N GLU A 214 -1.78 1.81 3.24
CA GLU A 214 -3.20 1.63 3.51
C GLU A 214 -4.04 1.82 2.24
N ARG A 215 -5.10 1.02 2.11
CA ARG A 215 -6.14 1.19 1.09
C ARG A 215 -7.52 1.04 1.69
N SER A 216 -8.44 1.93 1.30
CA SER A 216 -9.84 1.87 1.73
C SER A 216 -10.79 2.01 0.54
N LEU A 217 -11.81 1.14 0.46
CA LEU A 217 -12.83 1.19 -0.59
C LEU A 217 -13.81 2.33 -0.28
N THR A 218 -13.84 3.37 -1.11
CA THR A 218 -14.70 4.54 -0.89
C THR A 218 -16.01 4.48 -1.65
N LYS A 219 -15.98 3.94 -2.88
CA LYS A 219 -17.15 3.83 -3.74
C LYS A 219 -17.07 2.55 -4.57
N GLN A 220 -18.22 1.98 -4.90
CA GLN A 220 -18.33 0.98 -5.95
C GLN A 220 -19.57 1.22 -6.81
N GLU A 221 -19.50 0.90 -8.09
CA GLU A 221 -20.56 1.14 -9.07
C GLU A 221 -20.57 0.02 -10.10
N VAL A 222 -21.74 -0.54 -10.40
CA VAL A 222 -21.87 -1.57 -11.43
C VAL A 222 -21.95 -0.88 -12.79
N LEU A 223 -20.91 -1.02 -13.60
CA LEU A 223 -20.85 -0.47 -14.95
C LEU A 223 -21.65 -1.32 -15.93
N LYS A 224 -21.54 -2.64 -15.80
CA LYS A 224 -22.28 -3.63 -16.60
C LYS A 224 -22.87 -4.69 -15.66
N PRO A 225 -24.21 -4.86 -15.60
CA PRO A 225 -24.80 -5.92 -14.79
C PRO A 225 -24.44 -7.31 -15.35
N PRO A 226 -24.27 -8.34 -14.51
CA PRO A 226 -24.11 -9.71 -14.98
C PRO A 226 -25.38 -10.22 -15.66
N VAL A 227 -25.22 -11.08 -16.65
CA VAL A 227 -26.32 -11.78 -17.32
C VAL A 227 -26.34 -13.21 -16.82
N ASP A 228 -27.40 -13.59 -16.10
CA ASP A 228 -27.58 -14.94 -15.59
C ASP A 228 -27.62 -15.98 -16.71
N ARG A 229 -26.89 -17.08 -16.50
CA ARG A 229 -26.97 -18.28 -17.33
C ARG A 229 -28.26 -19.00 -17.02
N ILE A 230 -29.07 -19.29 -18.04
CA ILE A 230 -30.32 -20.03 -17.87
C ILE A 230 -30.15 -21.43 -18.45
N LEU A 231 -30.28 -22.44 -17.59
CA LEU A 231 -30.32 -23.84 -17.96
C LEU A 231 -31.75 -24.35 -17.88
N ARG A 232 -32.22 -25.01 -18.94
CA ARG A 232 -33.42 -25.83 -18.92
C ARG A 232 -33.00 -27.27 -18.58
N VAL A 233 -33.59 -27.85 -17.55
CA VAL A 233 -33.18 -29.17 -17.02
C VAL A 233 -34.37 -30.11 -17.04
N GLY A 234 -34.20 -31.31 -17.60
CA GLY A 234 -35.24 -32.33 -17.60
C GLY A 234 -35.54 -32.84 -16.19
N SER A 235 -36.79 -32.70 -15.78
CA SER A 235 -37.27 -33.07 -14.44
C SER A 235 -37.89 -34.45 -14.38
N GLU A 236 -38.19 -35.04 -15.53
CA GLU A 236 -38.87 -36.33 -15.61
C GLU A 236 -38.23 -37.23 -16.65
N PRO A 237 -38.21 -38.55 -16.41
CA PRO A 237 -37.62 -39.47 -17.34
C PRO A 237 -38.65 -39.73 -18.45
N VAL A 238 -38.46 -39.01 -19.56
CA VAL A 238 -39.29 -39.08 -20.76
C VAL A 238 -38.46 -39.65 -21.91
N VAL A 239 -39.00 -40.63 -22.63
CA VAL A 239 -38.42 -41.12 -23.89
C VAL A 239 -39.43 -40.96 -25.03
N SER A 240 -38.97 -40.53 -26.20
CA SER A 240 -39.82 -40.47 -27.39
C SER A 240 -39.96 -41.85 -28.01
N ARG A 241 -41.18 -42.38 -28.13
CA ARG A 241 -41.47 -43.67 -28.75
C ARG A 241 -42.74 -43.55 -29.61
N GLY A 242 -42.57 -43.29 -30.90
CA GLY A 242 -43.69 -43.21 -31.85
C GLY A 242 -44.38 -41.83 -31.93
N GLY A 243 -43.68 -40.75 -31.60
CA GLY A 243 -44.19 -39.37 -31.67
C GLY A 243 -44.71 -38.81 -30.35
N GLU A 244 -45.14 -39.68 -29.42
CA GLU A 244 -45.63 -39.28 -28.09
C GLU A 244 -44.53 -39.40 -27.00
N PRO A 245 -44.44 -38.45 -26.06
CA PRO A 245 -43.54 -38.54 -24.91
C PRO A 245 -44.01 -39.61 -23.92
N LEU A 246 -43.21 -40.66 -23.74
CA LEU A 246 -43.48 -41.73 -22.79
C LEU A 246 -42.91 -41.37 -21.41
N ARG A 247 -43.78 -41.02 -20.44
CA ARG A 247 -43.42 -40.84 -19.02
C ARG A 247 -43.30 -42.19 -18.32
N TYR A 248 -42.26 -42.37 -17.52
CA TYR A 248 -42.03 -43.61 -16.78
C TYR A 248 -41.44 -43.36 -15.39
N THR A 249 -41.52 -44.33 -14.48
CA THR A 249 -40.97 -44.23 -13.13
C THR A 249 -39.64 -44.96 -12.99
N ARG A 250 -39.47 -46.07 -13.72
CA ARG A 250 -38.26 -46.90 -13.70
C ARG A 250 -38.09 -47.64 -15.04
N VAL A 251 -36.84 -47.94 -15.39
CA VAL A 251 -36.50 -48.81 -16.53
C VAL A 251 -35.85 -50.08 -16.01
N LEU A 252 -36.29 -51.22 -16.50
CA LEU A 252 -35.73 -52.53 -16.19
C LEU A 252 -35.16 -53.14 -17.48
N GLU A 253 -33.91 -53.59 -17.45
CA GLU A 253 -33.39 -54.47 -18.50
C GLU A 253 -33.83 -55.90 -18.20
N MET A 254 -34.64 -56.48 -19.09
CA MET A 254 -35.25 -57.79 -18.88
C MET A 254 -34.99 -58.72 -20.06
N LEU A 255 -34.90 -60.01 -19.79
CA LEU A 255 -34.93 -61.04 -20.82
C LEU A 255 -36.39 -61.25 -21.24
N ALA A 256 -36.74 -60.82 -22.45
CA ALA A 256 -38.07 -60.99 -23.01
C ALA A 256 -38.18 -62.28 -23.81
N THR A 257 -39.20 -63.06 -23.51
CA THR A 257 -39.69 -64.17 -24.34
C THR A 257 -41.07 -63.85 -24.88
N ALA A 258 -41.60 -64.71 -25.74
CA ALA A 258 -42.95 -64.58 -26.23
C ALA A 258 -43.72 -65.90 -26.09
N TYR A 259 -45.02 -65.77 -25.83
CA TYR A 259 -45.95 -66.87 -25.72
C TYR A 259 -47.24 -66.55 -26.48
N THR A 260 -48.08 -67.57 -26.65
CA THR A 260 -49.37 -67.45 -27.35
C THR A 260 -50.46 -68.08 -26.52
N TYR A 261 -51.70 -67.98 -26.98
CA TYR A 261 -52.83 -68.54 -26.24
C TYR A 261 -52.69 -70.06 -26.09
N THR A 262 -52.77 -70.53 -24.84
CA THR A 262 -52.65 -71.95 -24.45
C THR A 262 -53.98 -72.53 -23.95
N GLY A 263 -55.09 -71.81 -24.13
CA GLY A 263 -56.43 -72.23 -23.70
C GLY A 263 -56.84 -71.76 -22.31
N ASN A 264 -56.00 -71.01 -21.60
CA ASN A 264 -56.27 -70.51 -20.24
C ASN A 264 -56.28 -68.98 -20.19
N ASN A 265 -57.08 -68.42 -19.28
CA ASN A 265 -57.03 -66.99 -18.94
C ASN A 265 -55.72 -66.64 -18.21
N THR A 266 -55.36 -65.35 -18.23
CA THR A 266 -54.20 -64.83 -17.50
C THR A 266 -54.37 -64.97 -15.99
N ALA A 267 -53.29 -64.83 -15.22
CA ALA A 267 -53.34 -64.82 -13.76
C ALA A 267 -54.27 -63.72 -13.17
N SER A 268 -54.59 -62.66 -13.91
CA SER A 268 -55.60 -61.66 -13.52
C SER A 268 -57.04 -62.05 -13.87
N GLY A 269 -57.28 -63.23 -14.46
CA GLY A 269 -58.59 -63.70 -14.93
C GLY A 269 -59.07 -63.09 -16.25
N LYS A 270 -58.23 -62.33 -16.96
CA LYS A 270 -58.57 -61.72 -18.27
C LYS A 270 -58.11 -62.63 -19.40
N PRO A 271 -58.78 -62.62 -20.58
CA PRO A 271 -58.26 -63.34 -21.73
C PRO A 271 -56.93 -62.72 -22.16
N PRO A 272 -55.90 -63.53 -22.46
CA PRO A 272 -54.64 -63.02 -22.98
C PRO A 272 -54.87 -62.48 -24.39
N ARG A 273 -54.22 -61.35 -24.70
CA ARG A 273 -54.32 -60.63 -25.97
C ARG A 273 -53.07 -59.81 -26.17
N VAL A 274 -52.81 -59.34 -27.39
CA VAL A 274 -51.69 -58.40 -27.61
C VAL A 274 -51.80 -57.21 -26.65
N GLY A 275 -50.67 -56.86 -26.03
CA GLY A 275 -50.60 -55.92 -24.92
C GLY A 275 -50.72 -56.56 -23.52
N VAL A 276 -50.83 -57.89 -23.40
CA VAL A 276 -50.66 -58.61 -22.14
C VAL A 276 -49.21 -59.05 -21.99
N ALA A 277 -48.67 -58.90 -20.77
CA ALA A 277 -47.38 -59.45 -20.40
C ALA A 277 -47.46 -60.29 -19.11
N ALA A 278 -46.71 -61.39 -19.09
CA ALA A 278 -46.44 -62.17 -17.89
C ALA A 278 -45.17 -61.67 -17.20
N VAL A 279 -45.24 -61.45 -15.90
CA VAL A 279 -44.13 -60.87 -15.11
C VAL A 279 -43.93 -61.60 -13.78
N ASP A 280 -42.76 -61.41 -13.17
CA ASP A 280 -42.56 -61.71 -11.75
C ASP A 280 -43.14 -60.57 -10.90
N THR A 281 -44.20 -60.85 -10.13
CA THR A 281 -44.89 -59.82 -9.33
C THR A 281 -44.07 -59.23 -8.20
N ARG A 282 -42.95 -59.85 -7.84
CA ARG A 282 -41.99 -59.28 -6.88
C ARG A 282 -41.15 -58.17 -7.50
N VAL A 283 -41.02 -58.16 -8.84
CA VAL A 283 -40.26 -57.17 -9.61
C VAL A 283 -41.20 -56.16 -10.25
N ILE A 284 -42.26 -56.61 -10.92
CA ILE A 284 -43.29 -55.77 -11.55
C ILE A 284 -44.67 -56.16 -10.99
N PRO A 285 -45.30 -55.32 -10.14
CA PRO A 285 -46.63 -55.60 -9.61
C PRO A 285 -47.67 -55.84 -10.71
N MET A 286 -48.72 -56.61 -10.40
CA MET A 286 -49.86 -56.79 -11.31
C MET A 286 -50.52 -55.44 -11.64
N TYR A 287 -51.12 -55.35 -12.82
CA TYR A 287 -51.78 -54.17 -13.38
C TYR A 287 -50.85 -52.99 -13.72
N THR A 288 -49.54 -53.14 -13.52
CA THR A 288 -48.56 -52.15 -13.94
C THR A 288 -48.62 -51.93 -15.46
N ARG A 289 -48.70 -50.67 -15.89
CA ARG A 289 -48.59 -50.28 -17.31
C ARG A 289 -47.13 -50.25 -17.72
N LEU A 290 -46.83 -50.79 -18.90
CA LEU A 290 -45.48 -51.00 -19.40
C LEU A 290 -45.36 -50.48 -20.83
N TYR A 291 -44.17 -50.04 -21.20
CA TYR A 291 -43.74 -50.00 -22.60
C TYR A 291 -42.52 -50.89 -22.76
N VAL A 292 -42.60 -51.85 -23.67
CA VAL A 292 -41.55 -52.83 -23.93
C VAL A 292 -40.90 -52.51 -25.27
N GLU A 293 -39.59 -52.25 -25.27
CA GLU A 293 -38.85 -51.90 -26.47
C GLU A 293 -38.98 -53.00 -27.55
N GLY A 294 -39.45 -52.63 -28.74
CA GLY A 294 -39.70 -53.54 -29.86
C GLY A 294 -41.06 -54.23 -29.87
N TYR A 295 -41.83 -54.17 -28.77
CA TYR A 295 -43.17 -54.76 -28.67
C TYR A 295 -44.28 -53.71 -28.56
N GLY A 296 -44.05 -52.64 -27.79
CA GLY A 296 -45.03 -51.56 -27.57
C GLY A 296 -45.64 -51.58 -26.17
N TYR A 297 -46.83 -51.00 -26.05
CA TYR A 297 -47.55 -50.90 -24.77
C TYR A 297 -48.04 -52.26 -24.28
N ALA A 298 -47.85 -52.54 -22.98
CA ALA A 298 -48.33 -53.74 -22.33
C ALA A 298 -48.85 -53.46 -20.92
N VAL A 299 -49.61 -54.40 -20.37
CA VAL A 299 -50.04 -54.39 -18.97
C VAL A 299 -49.67 -55.73 -18.33
N ALA A 300 -49.09 -55.67 -17.12
CA ALA A 300 -48.77 -56.84 -16.31
C ALA A 300 -50.06 -57.53 -15.83
N LEU A 301 -50.62 -58.41 -16.64
CA LEU A 301 -51.88 -59.10 -16.36
C LEU A 301 -51.70 -60.60 -16.12
N ASP A 302 -50.48 -61.11 -16.25
CA ASP A 302 -50.21 -62.54 -16.15
C ASP A 302 -48.97 -62.84 -15.29
N ARG A 303 -48.86 -64.09 -14.83
CA ARG A 303 -47.74 -64.60 -14.02
C ARG A 303 -47.35 -65.98 -14.52
N GLY A 304 -46.15 -66.10 -15.06
CA GLY A 304 -45.60 -67.39 -15.49
C GLY A 304 -44.76 -68.06 -14.41
N GLY A 305 -44.90 -69.37 -14.23
CA GLY A 305 -44.05 -70.15 -13.31
C GLY A 305 -42.55 -70.05 -13.62
N ALA A 306 -42.20 -69.93 -14.91
CA ALA A 306 -40.84 -69.77 -15.41
C ALA A 306 -40.40 -68.30 -15.58
N ILE A 307 -41.28 -67.34 -15.27
CA ILE A 307 -41.00 -65.91 -15.39
C ILE A 307 -40.64 -65.38 -14.00
N LYS A 308 -39.34 -65.38 -13.70
CA LYS A 308 -38.78 -65.02 -12.40
C LYS A 308 -37.66 -63.99 -12.54
N GLY A 309 -37.59 -63.06 -11.61
CA GLY A 309 -36.60 -61.97 -11.63
C GLY A 309 -36.81 -61.03 -12.83
N ASN A 310 -35.71 -60.64 -13.49
CA ASN A 310 -35.73 -59.74 -14.64
C ASN A 310 -36.09 -60.47 -15.95
N ARG A 311 -37.20 -61.21 -15.94
CA ARG A 311 -37.77 -61.89 -17.13
C ARG A 311 -39.19 -61.42 -17.37
N ILE A 312 -39.57 -61.29 -18.63
CA ILE A 312 -40.91 -60.92 -19.07
C ILE A 312 -41.33 -61.81 -20.24
N ASP A 313 -42.60 -62.20 -20.29
CA ASP A 313 -43.15 -62.97 -21.40
C ASP A 313 -44.24 -62.15 -22.10
N LEU A 314 -44.14 -61.99 -23.41
CA LEU A 314 -45.01 -61.11 -24.19
C LEU A 314 -45.99 -61.94 -25.00
N PHE A 315 -47.27 -61.59 -24.94
CA PHE A 315 -48.29 -62.32 -25.67
C PHE A 315 -48.30 -61.95 -27.16
N TYR A 316 -48.36 -62.96 -28.02
CA TYR A 316 -48.66 -62.81 -29.45
C TYR A 316 -49.85 -63.70 -29.82
N GLU A 317 -50.63 -63.28 -30.82
CA GLU A 317 -51.79 -64.06 -31.28
C GLU A 317 -51.35 -65.39 -31.91
N THR A 318 -50.23 -65.42 -32.61
CA THR A 318 -49.77 -66.61 -33.34
C THR A 318 -48.40 -67.13 -32.90
N GLY A 319 -48.24 -68.46 -32.95
CA GLY A 319 -46.96 -69.11 -32.61
C GLY A 319 -45.81 -68.69 -33.53
N THR A 320 -46.14 -68.28 -34.75
CA THR A 320 -45.16 -67.77 -35.71
C THR A 320 -44.62 -66.40 -35.30
N GLU A 321 -45.48 -65.49 -34.83
CA GLU A 321 -45.04 -64.20 -34.32
C GLU A 321 -44.21 -64.33 -33.05
N ALA A 322 -44.63 -65.20 -32.11
CA ALA A 322 -43.87 -65.48 -30.91
C ALA A 322 -42.47 -66.05 -31.21
N ARG A 323 -42.35 -66.96 -32.18
CA ARG A 323 -41.05 -67.49 -32.64
C ARG A 323 -40.20 -66.42 -33.33
N ARG A 324 -40.81 -65.53 -34.13
CA ARG A 324 -40.12 -64.40 -34.76
C ARG A 324 -39.60 -63.40 -33.73
N TRP A 325 -40.34 -63.18 -32.65
CA TRP A 325 -39.85 -62.42 -31.51
C TRP A 325 -38.66 -63.11 -30.84
N GLY A 326 -38.75 -64.41 -30.57
CA GLY A 326 -37.66 -65.19 -29.99
C GLY A 326 -37.31 -64.74 -28.57
N VAL A 327 -36.05 -64.93 -28.17
CA VAL A 327 -35.55 -64.51 -26.86
C VAL A 327 -34.56 -63.37 -27.04
N ARG A 328 -34.80 -62.24 -26.39
CA ARG A 328 -33.94 -61.05 -26.50
C ARG A 328 -33.95 -60.22 -25.24
N LYS A 329 -32.87 -59.47 -24.99
CA LYS A 329 -32.84 -58.46 -23.93
C LYS A 329 -33.55 -57.20 -24.42
N VAL A 330 -34.46 -56.67 -23.61
CA VAL A 330 -35.21 -55.44 -23.92
C VAL A 330 -35.24 -54.52 -22.71
N LYS A 331 -35.39 -53.22 -22.96
CA LYS A 331 -35.74 -52.25 -21.93
C LYS A 331 -37.25 -52.22 -21.73
N VAL A 332 -37.67 -52.41 -20.48
CA VAL A 332 -39.07 -52.32 -20.04
C VAL A 332 -39.21 -51.04 -19.21
N TYR A 333 -39.98 -50.09 -19.74
CA TYR A 333 -40.30 -48.84 -19.07
C TYR A 333 -41.58 -49.03 -18.26
N ILE A 334 -41.52 -48.75 -16.96
CA ILE A 334 -42.67 -48.83 -16.07
C ILE A 334 -43.37 -47.48 -16.09
N LEU A 335 -44.56 -47.44 -16.66
CA LEU A 335 -45.28 -46.20 -16.89
C LEU A 335 -45.94 -45.73 -15.59
N GLU A 336 -46.13 -44.41 -15.49
CA GLU A 336 -46.97 -43.80 -14.45
C GLU A 336 -48.42 -44.26 -14.56
#